data_AF-A0A9D2F7Q5-F1
#
_entry.id   AF-A0A9D2F7Q5-F1
#
_cell.length_a   1.000
_cell.length_b   1.000
_cell.length_c   1.000
_cell.angle_alpha   90.00
_cell.angle_beta   90.00
_cell.angle_gamma   90.00
#
_symmetry.space_group_name_H-M   'P 1'
#
loop_
_entity.id
_entity.type
_entity.pdbx_description
1 polymer ?
#
loop_
_entity_poly.entity_id
_entity_poly.type
_entity_poly.pdbx_seq_one_letter_code
_entity_poly.pdbx_strand_id
1 'polypeptide(L)'
;MKKIRIDEKDVDLLATPYSLVLYTREFGDDKDLVNDSMTLVQGFQNGKINGILLLQVIWCFAKTAKMMENVKIFPAFDDWMMGLQSVDVGNQDNMILVTELINERLFREEKKEEPESEQQSGE
;
A
#
# COMPACT_ATOMS: atom_id res chain seq x y z
N MET A 1 -1.49 -2.84 8.72
CA MET A 1 -2.25 -1.61 8.42
C MET A 1 -1.28 -0.46 8.59
N LYS A 2 -1.31 0.52 7.70
CA LYS A 2 -0.59 1.78 7.85
C LYS A 2 -1.60 2.91 7.70
N LYS A 3 -1.27 4.11 8.15
CA LYS A 3 -2.11 5.30 7.99
C LYS A 3 -1.26 6.39 7.35
N ILE A 4 -1.77 6.98 6.28
CA ILE A 4 -1.11 8.09 5.58
C ILE A 4 -2.00 9.33 5.60
N ARG A 5 -1.45 10.48 5.22
CA ARG A 5 -2.20 11.74 5.14
C ARG A 5 -2.26 12.23 3.69
N ILE A 6 -3.45 12.44 3.16
CA ILE A 6 -3.70 13.00 1.83
C ILE A 6 -4.73 14.09 1.96
N ASP A 7 -4.43 15.29 1.44
CA ASP A 7 -5.38 16.40 1.41
C ASP A 7 -6.01 16.69 2.79
N GLU A 8 -5.15 16.73 3.81
CA GLU A 8 -5.50 16.87 5.23
C GLU A 8 -6.34 15.75 5.86
N LYS A 9 -6.66 14.69 5.11
CA LYS A 9 -7.42 13.53 5.57
C LYS A 9 -6.49 12.37 5.91
N ASP A 10 -6.82 11.68 6.98
CA ASP A 10 -6.20 10.40 7.31
C ASP A 10 -6.80 9.30 6.42
N VAL A 11 -5.94 8.49 5.80
CA VAL A 11 -6.33 7.36 4.96
C VAL A 11 -5.70 6.10 5.52
N ASP A 12 -6.53 5.14 5.92
CA ASP A 12 -6.09 3.83 6.38
C ASP A 12 -5.75 2.93 5.18
N LEU A 13 -4.58 2.31 5.21
CA LEU A 13 -4.08 1.43 4.17
C LEU A 13 -3.94 0.00 4.69
N LEU A 14 -4.47 -0.94 3.91
CA LEU A 14 -4.35 -2.35 4.17
C LEU A 14 -4.08 -3.10 2.87
N ALA A 15 -3.04 -3.93 2.88
CA ALA A 15 -2.75 -4.86 1.80
C ALA A 15 -3.06 -6.29 2.27
N THR A 16 -3.84 -7.01 1.45
CA THR A 16 -4.20 -8.43 1.64
C THR A 16 -4.10 -9.15 0.29
N PRO A 17 -4.15 -10.50 0.24
CA PRO A 17 -4.25 -11.21 -1.04
C PRO A 17 -5.43 -10.75 -1.90
N TYR A 18 -6.54 -10.30 -1.29
CA TYR A 18 -7.68 -9.76 -2.02
C TYR A 18 -7.36 -8.45 -2.75
N SER A 19 -6.40 -7.66 -2.26
CA SER A 19 -5.96 -6.42 -2.92
C SER A 19 -5.44 -6.68 -4.33
N LEU A 20 -4.81 -7.84 -4.58
CA LEU A 20 -4.35 -8.24 -5.91
C LEU A 20 -5.52 -8.34 -6.89
N VAL A 21 -6.55 -9.09 -6.50
CA VAL A 21 -7.76 -9.31 -7.31
C VAL A 21 -8.51 -8.00 -7.50
N LEU A 22 -8.62 -7.20 -6.44
CA LEU A 22 -9.27 -5.90 -6.47
C LEU A 22 -8.57 -4.96 -7.46
N TYR A 23 -7.25 -4.90 -7.44
CA TYR A 23 -6.49 -4.01 -8.31
C TYR A 23 -6.71 -4.33 -9.80
N THR A 24 -6.54 -5.59 -10.19
CA THR A 24 -6.78 -6.04 -11.57
C THR A 24 -8.23 -5.81 -11.99
N ARG A 25 -9.20 -6.11 -11.12
CA ARG A 25 -10.62 -5.88 -11.45
C ARG A 25 -10.94 -4.41 -11.73
N GLU A 26 -10.33 -3.50 -10.99
CA GLU A 26 -10.65 -2.07 -11.07
C GLU A 26 -9.86 -1.34 -12.16
N PHE A 27 -8.66 -1.83 -12.51
CA PHE A 27 -7.78 -1.14 -13.46
C PHE A 27 -7.51 -1.92 -14.76
N GLY A 28 -7.94 -3.17 -14.89
CA GLY A 28 -7.82 -3.98 -16.10
C GLY A 28 -6.92 -5.21 -15.94
N ASP A 29 -7.07 -6.17 -16.87
CA ASP A 29 -6.32 -7.44 -16.86
C ASP A 29 -4.80 -7.25 -17.14
N ASP A 30 -4.42 -6.12 -17.73
CA ASP A 30 -3.02 -5.72 -17.95
C ASP A 30 -2.38 -5.11 -16.69
N LYS A 31 -3.17 -4.89 -15.63
CA LYS A 31 -2.73 -4.30 -14.37
C LYS A 31 -2.47 -5.36 -13.32
N ASP A 32 -1.26 -5.32 -12.79
CA ASP A 32 -0.78 -6.23 -11.75
C ASP A 32 -0.23 -5.42 -10.58
N LEU A 33 -0.86 -5.58 -9.40
CA LEU A 33 -0.50 -4.80 -8.22
C LEU A 33 0.94 -5.04 -7.77
N VAL A 34 1.48 -6.24 -8.00
CA VAL A 34 2.85 -6.60 -7.59
C VAL A 34 3.85 -5.86 -8.47
N ASN A 35 3.75 -6.00 -9.79
CA ASN A 35 4.62 -5.32 -10.75
C ASN A 35 4.52 -3.79 -10.66
N ASP A 36 3.30 -3.27 -10.50
CA ASP A 36 3.05 -1.85 -10.33
C ASP A 36 3.65 -1.33 -9.01
N SER A 37 3.55 -2.10 -7.92
CA SER A 37 4.20 -1.79 -6.65
C SER A 37 5.73 -1.78 -6.77
N MET A 38 6.32 -2.74 -7.48
CA MET A 38 7.78 -2.75 -7.73
C MET A 38 8.22 -1.52 -8.52
N THR A 39 7.47 -1.19 -9.58
CA THR A 39 7.72 0.01 -10.40
C THR A 39 7.65 1.28 -9.57
N LEU A 40 6.66 1.36 -8.67
CA LEU A 40 6.49 2.48 -7.75
C LEU A 40 7.67 2.61 -6.77
N VAL A 41 8.07 1.52 -6.11
CA VAL A 41 9.19 1.50 -5.16
C VAL A 41 10.51 1.88 -5.85
N GLN A 42 10.76 1.39 -7.06
CA GLN A 42 11.91 1.81 -7.86
C GLN A 42 11.83 3.30 -8.24
N GLY A 43 10.65 3.78 -8.60
CA GLY A 43 10.40 5.20 -8.89
C GLY A 43 10.73 6.10 -7.70
N PHE A 44 10.38 5.67 -6.49
CA PHE A 44 10.70 6.38 -5.24
C PHE A 44 12.21 6.50 -5.00
N GLN A 45 12.96 5.42 -5.20
CA GLN A 45 14.42 5.42 -5.01
C GLN A 45 15.14 6.32 -6.03
N ASN A 46 14.58 6.43 -7.24
CA ASN A 46 15.23 7.08 -8.37
C ASN A 46 14.73 8.52 -8.61
N GLY A 47 13.81 9.01 -7.76
CA GLY A 47 13.16 10.32 -7.94
C GLY A 47 12.24 10.40 -9.18
N LYS A 48 11.83 9.27 -9.75
CA LYS A 48 10.98 9.17 -10.96
C LYS A 48 9.58 8.70 -10.58
N ILE A 49 8.90 9.52 -9.77
CA ILE A 49 7.60 9.15 -9.20
C ILE A 49 6.51 9.25 -10.26
N ASN A 50 5.82 8.14 -10.51
CA ASN A 50 4.56 8.15 -11.24
C ASN A 50 3.40 8.40 -10.26
N GLY A 51 2.89 9.63 -10.24
CA GLY A 51 1.84 10.05 -9.30
C GLY A 51 0.51 9.31 -9.48
N ILE A 52 0.13 8.96 -10.71
CA ILE A 52 -1.11 8.19 -10.96
C ILE A 52 -0.96 6.77 -10.41
N LEU A 53 0.18 6.13 -10.66
CA LEU A 53 0.47 4.81 -10.14
C LEU A 53 0.42 4.78 -8.61
N LEU A 54 1.05 5.78 -7.96
CA LEU A 54 1.00 5.97 -6.51
C LEU A 54 -0.44 6.03 -6.01
N LEU A 55 -1.27 6.88 -6.63
CA LEU A 55 -2.66 7.07 -6.23
C LEU A 55 -3.51 5.81 -6.47
N GLN A 56 -3.28 5.06 -7.55
CA GLN A 56 -3.97 3.79 -7.81
C GLN A 56 -3.66 2.74 -6.74
N VAL A 57 -2.38 2.61 -6.36
CA VAL A 57 -1.93 1.70 -5.30
C VAL A 57 -2.53 2.10 -3.94
N ILE A 58 -2.45 3.39 -3.59
CA ILE A 58 -3.04 3.92 -2.35
C ILE A 58 -4.55 3.67 -2.31
N TRP A 59 -5.26 4.00 -3.39
CA TRP A 59 -6.70 3.81 -3.48
C TRP A 59 -7.09 2.34 -3.31
N CYS A 60 -6.33 1.42 -3.92
CA CYS A 60 -6.57 -0.01 -3.77
C CYS A 60 -6.42 -0.48 -2.32
N PHE A 61 -5.37 -0.03 -1.62
CA PHE A 61 -5.17 -0.35 -0.21
C PHE A 61 -6.20 0.32 0.71
N ALA A 62 -6.63 1.54 0.40
CA ALA A 62 -7.68 2.24 1.13
C ALA A 62 -9.04 1.53 0.97
N LYS A 63 -9.38 1.16 -0.27
CA LYS A 63 -10.58 0.37 -0.56
C LYS A 63 -10.55 -0.98 0.14
N THR A 64 -9.40 -1.67 0.11
CA THR A 64 -9.21 -2.93 0.85
C THR A 64 -9.47 -2.73 2.34
N ALA A 65 -8.89 -1.69 2.96
CA ALA A 65 -9.09 -1.40 4.38
C ALA A 65 -10.58 -1.22 4.71
N LYS A 66 -11.29 -0.39 3.93
CA LYS A 66 -12.72 -0.14 4.14
C LYS A 66 -13.59 -1.37 3.93
N MET A 67 -13.26 -2.22 2.95
CA MET A 67 -13.97 -3.48 2.75
C MET A 67 -13.81 -4.44 3.95
N MET A 68 -12.62 -4.49 4.56
CA MET A 68 -12.38 -5.30 5.76
C MET A 68 -13.09 -4.75 7.00
N GLU A 69 -13.46 -3.47 7.01
CA GLU A 69 -14.35 -2.83 7.99
C GLU A 69 -15.84 -3.05 7.69
N ASN A 70 -16.19 -3.90 6.71
CA ASN A 70 -17.55 -4.14 6.22
C ASN A 70 -18.24 -2.90 5.59
N VAL A 71 -17.47 -1.91 5.12
CA VAL A 71 -18.01 -0.79 4.36
C VAL A 71 -18.37 -1.27 2.95
N LYS A 72 -19.66 -1.21 2.61
CA LYS A 72 -20.20 -1.76 1.35
C LYS A 72 -19.92 -0.91 0.12
N ILE A 73 -19.72 0.39 0.29
CA ILE A 73 -19.56 1.34 -0.82
C ILE A 73 -18.28 2.14 -0.58
N PHE A 74 -17.36 2.04 -1.52
CA PHE A 74 -16.18 2.88 -1.61
C PHE A 74 -16.18 3.54 -2.99
N PRO A 75 -15.87 4.85 -3.12
CA PRO A 75 -15.91 5.55 -4.40
C PRO A 75 -15.04 4.88 -5.46
N ALA A 76 -15.44 4.97 -6.73
CA ALA A 76 -14.58 4.61 -7.85
C ALA A 76 -13.30 5.47 -7.82
N PHE A 77 -12.25 5.04 -8.53
CA PHE A 77 -10.97 5.76 -8.52
C PHE A 77 -11.11 7.23 -8.94
N ASP A 78 -11.82 7.48 -10.05
CA ASP A 78 -12.02 8.84 -10.56
C ASP A 78 -12.81 9.72 -9.58
N ASP A 79 -13.90 9.20 -8.99
CA ASP A 79 -14.69 9.92 -7.99
C ASP A 79 -13.89 10.21 -6.73
N TRP A 80 -13.06 9.25 -6.30
CA TRP A 80 -12.18 9.44 -5.14
C TRP A 80 -11.15 10.54 -5.41
N MET A 81 -10.53 10.54 -6.59
CA MET A 81 -9.58 11.59 -7.01
C MET A 81 -10.23 12.96 -7.10
N MET A 82 -11.45 13.05 -7.65
CA MET A 82 -12.20 14.32 -7.73
C MET A 82 -12.51 14.91 -6.34
N GLY A 83 -12.50 14.07 -5.29
CA GLY A 83 -12.67 14.50 -3.90
C GLY A 83 -11.40 15.02 -3.22
N LEU A 84 -10.25 15.00 -3.90
CA LEU A 84 -8.97 15.53 -3.40
C LEU A 84 -8.73 16.93 -3.96
N GLN A 85 -8.38 17.89 -3.09
CA GLN A 85 -8.02 19.25 -3.51
C GLN A 85 -6.55 19.36 -3.89
N SER A 86 -5.67 18.66 -3.17
CA SER A 86 -4.23 18.65 -3.41
C SER A 86 -3.58 17.32 -3.01
N VAL A 87 -2.53 16.92 -3.74
CA VAL A 87 -1.74 15.72 -3.44
C VAL A 87 -0.27 16.07 -3.54
N ASP A 88 0.45 15.93 -2.42
CA ASP A 88 1.92 15.94 -2.42
C ASP A 88 2.44 14.52 -2.71
N VAL A 89 2.69 14.25 -3.99
CA VAL A 89 3.26 12.97 -4.45
C VAL A 89 4.72 12.77 -4.04
N GLY A 90 5.38 13.82 -3.55
CA GLY A 90 6.76 13.78 -3.05
C GLY A 90 6.85 13.66 -1.52
N ASN A 91 5.72 13.49 -0.84
CA ASN A 91 5.69 13.34 0.62
C ASN A 91 6.44 12.08 1.05
N GLN A 92 7.62 12.26 1.64
CA GLN A 92 8.53 11.16 1.99
C GLN A 92 7.92 10.22 3.03
N ASP A 93 7.16 10.73 4.01
CA ASP A 93 6.53 9.91 5.04
C ASP A 93 5.50 8.96 4.42
N ASN A 94 4.65 9.47 3.53
CA ASN A 94 3.69 8.65 2.80
C ASN A 94 4.40 7.60 1.93
N MET A 95 5.49 7.97 1.24
CA MET A 95 6.29 7.05 0.42
C MET A 95 6.88 5.91 1.25
N ILE A 96 7.44 6.23 2.43
CA ILE A 96 7.99 5.25 3.37
C ILE A 96 6.89 4.28 3.81
N LEU A 97 5.76 4.80 4.30
CA LEU A 97 4.67 3.98 4.83
C LEU A 97 4.04 3.07 3.76
N VAL A 98 3.88 3.56 2.54
CA VAL A 98 3.39 2.77 1.41
C VAL A 98 4.39 1.67 1.05
N THR A 99 5.69 1.99 0.98
CA THR A 99 6.76 1.02 0.68
C THR A 99 6.86 -0.06 1.74
N GLU A 100 6.81 0.30 3.03
CA GLU A 100 6.79 -0.66 4.12
C GLU A 100 5.59 -1.61 4.02
N LEU A 101 4.40 -1.07 3.77
CA LEU A 101 3.20 -1.90 3.63
C LEU A 101 3.32 -2.90 2.47
N ILE A 102 3.85 -2.44 1.33
CA ILE A 102 4.12 -3.26 0.15
C ILE A 102 5.09 -4.40 0.51
N ASN A 103 6.22 -4.08 1.13
CA ASN A 103 7.24 -5.07 1.50
C ASN A 103 6.71 -6.09 2.53
N GLU A 104 6.02 -5.62 3.57
CA GLU A 104 5.46 -6.47 4.63
C GLU A 104 4.38 -7.45 4.10
N ARG A 105 3.59 -7.04 3.10
CA ARG A 105 2.35 -7.74 2.72
C ARG A 105 2.40 -8.42 1.36
N LEU A 106 3.13 -7.86 0.40
CA LEU A 106 3.20 -8.40 -0.96
C LEU A 106 4.48 -9.18 -1.20
N PHE A 107 5.61 -8.71 -0.66
CA PHE A 107 6.93 -9.29 -0.95
C PHE A 107 7.53 -10.10 0.19
N ARG A 108 6.81 -10.23 1.31
CA ARG A 108 7.17 -10.94 2.55
C ARG A 108 8.61 -11.47 2.53
N GLU A 109 9.55 -10.66 2.99
CA GLU A 109 10.82 -11.22 3.46
C GLU A 109 10.45 -12.17 4.61
N GLU A 110 10.83 -13.45 4.49
CA GLU A 110 10.81 -14.34 5.64
C GLU A 110 11.70 -13.67 6.70
N LYS A 111 11.09 -13.04 7.71
CA LYS A 111 11.79 -12.82 8.96
C LYS A 111 12.19 -14.21 9.43
N LYS A 112 13.48 -14.54 9.26
CA LYS A 112 14.09 -15.62 10.04
C LYS A 112 13.82 -15.25 11.48
N GLU A 113 12.86 -15.93 12.11
CA GLU A 113 12.77 -15.96 13.55
C GLU A 113 14.11 -16.59 14.00
N GLU A 114 15.00 -15.77 14.54
CA GLU A 114 16.17 -16.30 15.23
C GLU A 114 15.63 -17.12 16.40
N PRO A 115 15.99 -18.42 16.51
CA PRO A 115 15.56 -19.21 17.65
C PRO A 115 16.11 -18.54 18.90
N GLU A 116 15.24 -18.25 19.86
CA GLU A 116 15.64 -17.83 21.21
C GLU A 116 16.64 -18.87 21.71
N SER A 117 17.92 -18.49 21.78
CA SER A 117 18.94 -19.31 22.38
C SER A 117 18.55 -19.47 23.84
N GLU A 118 18.07 -20.67 24.20
CA GLU A 118 17.89 -21.10 25.58
C GLU A 118 19.15 -20.73 26.35
N GLN A 119 18.98 -19.77 27.26
CA GLN A 119 20.02 -19.36 28.17
C GLN A 119 20.49 -20.60 28.92
N GLN A 120 21.79 -20.84 28.82
CA GLN A 120 22.53 -21.77 29.65
C GLN A 120 22.16 -21.53 31.13
N SER A 121 21.32 -22.37 31.72
CA SER A 121 21.32 -22.60 33.16
C SER A 121 22.33 -23.72 33.43
N GLY A 122 23.59 -23.33 33.56
CA GLY A 122 24.55 -24.15 34.30
C GLY A 122 24.22 -24.05 35.79
N GLU A 123 24.04 -25.20 36.41
CA GLU A 123 24.45 -25.54 37.78
C GLU A 123 24.50 -27.06 37.93
#